data_AF-A0AAX3IZB6-F1
#
_entry.id   AF-A0AAX3IZB6-F1
#
_cell.length_a   1.000
_cell.length_b   1.000
_cell.length_c   1.000
_cell.angle_alpha   90.00
_cell.angle_beta   90.00
_cell.angle_gamma   90.00
#
_symmetry.space_group_name_H-M   'P 1'
#
loop_
_entity.id
_entity.type
_entity.pdbx_description
1 polymer ?
#
loop_
_entity_poly.entity_id
_entity_poly.type
_entity_poly.pdbx_seq_one_letter_code
_entity_poly.pdbx_strand_id
1 'polypeptide(L)'
;MFMILAHHFVVHNGYDVKNLSLGPERTFFQLVMQGGGKVGVVIFFTISAWFFLDKEQTIKSNFKRIWILEREVLFWSLASMAFFLVFDRADFGIKMIARSVAPTIMGLW
;
A
#
# COMPACT_ATOMS: atom_id res chain seq x y z
N MET A 1 4.62 -3.55 3.56
CA MET A 1 3.74 -2.51 2.98
C MET A 1 4.51 -1.45 2.18
N PHE A 2 5.59 -0.87 2.72
CA PHE A 2 6.34 0.21 2.04
C PHE A 2 6.70 -0.07 0.56
N MET A 3 7.24 -1.24 0.24
CA MET A 3 7.57 -1.62 -1.15
C MET A 3 6.34 -1.62 -2.09
N ILE A 4 5.17 -1.95 -1.57
CA ILE A 4 3.91 -1.94 -2.33
C ILE A 4 3.47 -0.51 -2.61
N LEU A 5 3.55 0.35 -1.59
CA LEU A 5 3.27 1.78 -1.72
C LEU A 5 4.23 2.44 -2.71
N ALA A 6 5.52 2.08 -2.68
CA ALA A 6 6.52 2.54 -3.65
C ALA A 6 6.19 2.12 -5.10
N HIS A 7 5.69 0.89 -5.29
CA HIS A 7 5.22 0.43 -6.59
C HIS A 7 4.03 1.26 -7.08
N HIS A 8 3.02 1.43 -6.22
CA HIS A 8 1.81 2.19 -6.56
C HIS A 8 2.13 3.67 -6.81
N PHE A 9 3.07 4.26 -6.07
CA PHE A 9 3.54 5.62 -6.31
C PHE A 9 4.12 5.80 -7.72
N VAL A 10 4.93 4.84 -8.19
CA VAL A 10 5.60 4.92 -9.49
C VAL A 10 4.70 4.50 -10.66
N VAL A 11 3.82 3.52 -10.46
CA VAL A 11 3.08 2.87 -11.55
C VAL A 11 1.64 3.34 -11.66
N HIS A 12 1.00 3.65 -10.53
CA HIS A 12 -0.43 3.93 -10.44
C HIS A 12 -0.77 5.36 -10.04
N ASN A 13 0.13 6.05 -9.33
CA ASN A 13 0.04 7.48 -9.10
C ASN A 13 0.72 8.26 -10.23
N GLY A 14 0.40 9.55 -10.33
CA GLY A 14 0.76 10.42 -11.46
C GLY A 14 2.25 10.76 -11.62
N TYR A 15 3.18 10.05 -10.97
CA TYR A 15 4.61 10.26 -11.14
C TYR A 15 5.11 9.49 -12.38
N ASP A 16 5.14 10.16 -13.52
CA ASP A 16 5.52 9.53 -14.79
C ASP A 16 7.04 9.37 -14.92
N VAL A 17 7.55 8.26 -14.39
CA VAL A 17 8.99 7.89 -14.46
C VAL A 17 9.52 7.82 -15.90
N LYS A 18 8.65 7.66 -16.90
CA LYS A 18 9.07 7.62 -18.31
C LYS A 18 9.54 8.99 -18.81
N ASN A 19 9.07 10.08 -18.19
CA ASN A 19 9.44 11.45 -18.54
C ASN A 19 10.77 11.90 -17.91
N LEU A 20 11.33 11.11 -16.97
CA LEU A 20 12.68 11.35 -16.46
C LEU A 20 13.72 11.04 -17.55
N SER A 21 14.76 11.88 -17.62
CA SER A 21 15.93 11.60 -18.44
C SER A 21 16.62 10.30 -17.98
N LEU A 22 17.33 9.65 -18.91
CA LEU A 22 18.13 8.47 -18.57
C LEU A 22 19.25 8.90 -17.61
N GLY A 23 19.16 8.44 -16.36
CA GLY A 23 20.08 8.77 -15.28
C GLY A 23 19.81 7.93 -14.03
N PRO A 24 20.66 8.09 -12.99
CA PRO A 24 20.59 7.27 -11.77
C PRO A 24 19.21 7.30 -11.09
N GLU A 25 18.53 8.45 -11.14
CA GLU A 25 17.18 8.62 -10.60
C GLU A 25 16.15 7.73 -11.29
N ARG A 26 16.07 7.79 -12.63
CA ARG A 26 15.19 6.93 -13.42
C ARG A 26 15.49 5.45 -13.19
N THR A 27 16.77 5.09 -13.14
CA THR A 27 17.19 3.71 -12.87
C THR A 27 16.74 3.24 -11.49
N PHE A 28 16.87 4.07 -10.46
CA PHE A 28 16.39 3.76 -9.10
C PHE A 28 14.88 3.54 -9.06
N PHE A 29 14.10 4.45 -9.64
CA PHE A 29 12.64 4.33 -9.69
C PHE A 29 12.18 3.06 -10.44
N GLN A 30 12.82 2.74 -11.57
CA GLN A 30 12.43 1.55 -12.37
C GLN A 30 12.87 0.23 -11.73
N LEU A 31 14.10 0.12 -11.24
CA LEU A 31 14.60 -1.14 -10.70
C LEU A 31 14.11 -1.39 -9.27
N VAL A 32 14.24 -0.40 -8.39
CA VAL A 32 13.99 -0.57 -6.95
C VAL A 32 12.51 -0.38 -6.64
N MET A 33 11.94 0.77 -7.01
CA MET A 33 10.56 1.11 -6.62
C MET A 33 9.51 0.39 -7.46
N GLN A 34 9.67 0.36 -8.78
CA GLN A 34 8.77 -0.38 -9.66
C GLN A 34 9.05 -1.88 -9.63
N GLY A 35 10.28 -2.31 -9.94
CA GLY A 35 10.67 -3.72 -9.98
C GLY A 35 10.58 -4.41 -8.62
N GLY A 36 11.37 -3.93 -7.66
CA GLY A 36 11.34 -4.43 -6.27
C GLY A 36 9.97 -4.29 -5.62
N GLY A 37 9.24 -3.22 -5.92
CA GLY A 37 7.88 -3.03 -5.42
C GLY A 37 6.90 -4.11 -5.90
N LYS A 38 7.01 -4.55 -7.16
CA LYS A 38 6.21 -5.67 -7.71
C LYS A 38 6.49 -6.98 -6.96
N VAL A 39 7.76 -7.24 -6.62
CA VAL A 39 8.13 -8.40 -5.78
C VAL A 39 7.47 -8.29 -4.41
N GLY A 40 7.47 -7.09 -3.81
CA GLY A 40 6.79 -6.81 -2.55
C GLY A 40 5.28 -7.11 -2.61
N VAL A 41 4.61 -6.76 -3.71
CA VAL A 41 3.18 -7.07 -3.94
C VAL A 41 2.94 -8.57 -3.94
N VAL A 42 3.74 -9.33 -4.69
CA VAL A 42 3.61 -10.80 -4.77
C VAL A 42 3.83 -11.43 -3.39
N ILE A 43 4.90 -11.05 -2.68
CA ILE A 43 5.19 -11.57 -1.34
C ILE A 43 4.04 -11.29 -0.38
N PHE A 44 3.51 -10.06 -0.35
CA PHE A 44 2.40 -9.69 0.53
C PHE A 44 1.13 -10.48 0.21
N PHE A 45 0.81 -10.65 -1.07
CA PHE A 45 -0.32 -11.48 -1.48
C PHE A 45 -0.15 -12.93 -1.02
N THR A 46 1.03 -13.53 -1.24
CA THR A 46 1.33 -14.91 -0.83
C THR A 46 1.25 -15.08 0.68
N ILE A 47 1.85 -14.17 1.46
CA ILE A 47 1.78 -14.21 2.93
C ILE A 47 0.34 -14.05 3.41
N SER A 48 -0.44 -13.14 2.81
CA SER A 48 -1.84 -12.93 3.19
C SER A 48 -2.69 -14.16 2.86
N ALA A 49 -2.51 -14.76 1.68
CA ALA A 49 -3.17 -15.99 1.29
C ALA A 49 -2.84 -17.14 2.25
N TRP A 50 -1.56 -17.33 2.57
CA TRP A 50 -1.13 -18.32 3.55
C TRP A 50 -1.73 -18.05 4.93
N PHE A 51 -1.66 -16.81 5.42
CA PHE A 51 -2.24 -16.40 6.70
C PHE A 51 -3.74 -16.72 6.81
N PHE A 52 -4.49 -16.54 5.72
CA PHE A 52 -5.90 -16.90 5.66
C PHE A 52 -6.14 -18.40 5.60
N LEU A 53 -5.32 -19.18 4.90
CA LEU A 53 -5.58 -20.60 4.62
C LEU A 53 -4.98 -21.58 5.64
N ASP A 54 -3.92 -21.20 6.38
CA ASP A 54 -3.09 -22.09 7.21
C ASP A 54 -3.81 -22.76 8.40
N LYS A 55 -5.01 -22.32 8.77
CA LYS A 55 -5.75 -22.88 9.93
C LYS A 55 -7.16 -23.27 9.56
N GLU A 56 -7.80 -24.02 10.46
CA GLU A 56 -9.20 -24.39 10.35
C GLU A 56 -10.10 -23.17 10.09
N GLN A 57 -10.97 -23.31 9.10
CA GLN A 57 -11.78 -22.22 8.57
C GLN A 57 -13.13 -22.18 9.29
N THR A 58 -13.18 -21.39 10.37
CA THR A 58 -14.45 -21.05 11.04
C THR A 58 -14.82 -19.61 10.75
N ILE A 59 -16.11 -19.28 10.80
CA ILE A 59 -16.60 -17.90 10.64
C ILE A 59 -15.87 -16.96 11.62
N LYS A 60 -15.79 -17.35 12.90
CA LYS A 60 -15.14 -16.55 13.95
C LYS A 60 -13.64 -16.34 13.69
N SER A 61 -12.91 -17.39 13.31
CA SER A 61 -11.47 -17.28 13.03
C SER A 61 -11.20 -16.43 11.79
N ASN A 62 -12.05 -16.53 10.77
CA ASN A 62 -11.90 -15.79 9.53
C ASN A 62 -12.15 -14.29 9.72
N PHE A 63 -13.21 -13.91 10.45
CA PHE A 63 -13.42 -12.50 10.82
C PHE A 63 -12.27 -11.94 11.66
N LYS A 64 -11.73 -12.73 12.61
CA LYS A 64 -10.55 -12.31 13.39
C LYS A 64 -9.33 -12.06 12.51
N ARG A 65 -9.10 -12.90 11.50
CA ARG A 65 -7.99 -12.76 10.55
C ARG A 65 -8.16 -11.56 9.63
N ILE A 66 -9.37 -11.35 9.08
CA ILE A 66 -9.70 -10.17 8.28
C ILE A 66 -9.44 -8.91 9.10
N TRP A 67 -9.88 -8.89 10.36
CA TRP A 67 -9.63 -7.78 11.27
C TRP A 67 -8.14 -7.52 11.53
N ILE A 68 -7.33 -8.58 11.68
CA ILE A 68 -5.87 -8.43 11.85
C ILE A 68 -5.25 -7.82 10.59
N LEU A 69 -5.63 -8.30 9.41
CA LEU A 69 -5.13 -7.75 8.14
C LEU A 69 -5.55 -6.29 7.96
N GLU A 70 -6.82 -5.96 8.21
CA GLU A 70 -7.33 -4.60 8.09
C GLU A 70 -6.60 -3.65 9.03
N ARG A 71 -6.26 -4.08 10.26
CA ARG A 71 -5.47 -3.27 11.20
C ARG A 71 -4.08 -2.94 10.69
N GLU A 72 -3.43 -3.88 10.01
CA GLU A 72 -2.12 -3.65 9.40
C GLU A 72 -2.24 -2.61 8.27
N VAL A 73 -3.21 -2.78 7.36
CA VAL A 73 -3.44 -1.83 6.26
C VAL A 73 -3.85 -0.44 6.78
N LEU A 74 -4.71 -0.39 7.80
CA LEU A 74 -5.14 0.84 8.46
C LEU A 74 -3.95 1.59 9.08
N PHE A 75 -3.06 0.88 9.78
CA PHE A 75 -1.86 1.49 10.35
C PHE A 75 -1.02 2.19 9.27
N TRP A 76 -0.78 1.52 8.15
CA TRP A 76 0.00 2.09 7.04
C TRP A 76 -0.73 3.24 6.34
N SER A 77 -2.05 3.17 6.20
CA SER A 77 -2.87 4.25 5.62
C SER A 77 -2.80 5.51 6.48
N LEU A 78 -3.01 5.38 7.80
CA LEU A 78 -2.94 6.51 8.73
C LEU A 78 -1.52 7.08 8.86
N ALA A 79 -0.50 6.22 8.90
CA ALA A 79 0.90 6.66 8.92
C ALA A 79 1.24 7.48 7.66
N SER A 80 0.79 7.03 6.49
CA SER A 80 1.00 7.75 5.22
C SER A 80 0.24 9.08 5.21
N MET A 81 -1.01 9.11 5.66
CA MET A 81 -1.79 10.34 5.80
C MET A 81 -1.11 11.35 6.73
N ALA A 82 -0.63 10.89 7.89
CA ALA A 82 0.11 11.73 8.84
C ALA A 82 1.41 12.26 8.23
N PHE A 83 2.14 11.42 7.49
CA PHE A 83 3.34 11.86 6.76
C PHE A 83 3.03 12.99 5.77
N PHE A 84 2.02 12.84 4.92
CA PHE A 84 1.65 13.90 3.96
C PHE A 84 1.12 15.17 4.62
N LEU A 85 0.40 15.07 5.74
CA LEU A 85 -0.01 16.24 6.51
C LEU A 85 1.19 17.04 7.04
N VAL A 86 2.24 16.36 7.50
CA VAL A 86 3.43 16.99 8.09
C VAL A 86 4.38 17.53 7.03
N PHE A 87 4.68 16.73 5.99
CA PHE A 87 5.77 17.02 5.05
C PHE A 87 5.32 17.69 3.76
N ASP A 88 4.14 17.34 3.24
CA ASP A 88 3.60 17.87 1.98
C ASP A 88 2.52 18.95 2.22
N ARG A 89 2.08 19.11 3.48
CA ARG A 89 0.95 19.95 3.89
C ARG A 89 -0.27 19.74 2.99
N ALA A 90 -0.48 18.51 2.55
CA ALA A 90 -1.54 18.16 1.63
C ALA A 90 -2.90 18.52 2.24
N ASP A 91 -3.73 19.23 1.48
CA ASP A 91 -5.08 19.57 1.92
C ASP A 91 -6.01 18.39 1.63
N PHE A 92 -6.31 17.61 2.67
CA PHE A 92 -7.14 16.43 2.54
C PHE A 92 -8.62 16.79 2.65
N GLY A 93 -9.36 16.65 1.56
CA GLY A 93 -10.82 16.69 1.61
C GLY A 93 -11.38 15.56 2.49
N ILE A 94 -12.56 15.79 3.10
CA ILE A 94 -13.27 14.83 3.97
C ILE A 94 -13.37 13.44 3.35
N LYS A 95 -13.54 13.36 2.02
CA LYS A 95 -13.58 12.10 1.27
C LYS A 95 -12.28 11.29 1.40
N MET A 96 -11.11 11.92 1.33
CA MET A 96 -9.83 11.23 1.49
C MET A 96 -9.63 10.76 2.92
N ILE A 97 -9.98 11.61 3.90
CA ILE A 97 -9.91 11.24 5.33
C ILE A 97 -10.77 10.01 5.61
N ALA A 98 -12.00 9.97 5.11
CA ALA A 98 -12.90 8.82 5.28
C ALA A 98 -12.33 7.54 4.65
N ARG A 99 -11.70 7.65 3.47
CA ARG A 99 -11.06 6.51 2.79
C ARG A 99 -9.86 5.97 3.57
N SER A 100 -9.10 6.84 4.25
CA SER A 100 -7.95 6.44 5.06
C SER A 100 -8.31 5.62 6.31
N VAL A 101 -9.57 5.66 6.76
CA VAL A 101 -10.05 4.92 7.94
C VAL A 101 -10.54 3.50 7.60
N ALA A 102 -10.85 3.23 6.32
CA ALA A 102 -11.26 1.91 5.83
C ALA A 102 -10.62 1.62 4.47
N PRO A 103 -9.28 1.59 4.38
CA PRO A 103 -8.55 1.61 3.11
C PRO A 103 -8.89 0.42 2.21
N THR A 104 -9.02 -0.79 2.75
CA THR A 104 -9.29 -1.99 1.94
C THR A 104 -10.72 -1.99 1.37
N ILE A 105 -11.70 -1.55 2.16
CA ILE A 105 -13.11 -1.47 1.75
C ILE A 105 -13.31 -0.35 0.71
N MET A 106 -12.61 0.77 0.91
CA MET A 106 -12.74 1.97 0.09
C MET A 106 -11.81 1.98 -1.13
N GLY A 107 -11.00 0.93 -1.29
CA GLY A 107 -10.06 0.77 -2.38
C GLY A 107 -8.97 1.82 -2.43
N LEU A 108 -8.43 2.17 -1.26
CA LEU A 108 -7.27 3.06 -1.11
C LEU A 108 -6.02 2.18 -0.98
N TRP A 109 -5.20 2.17 -2.03
CA TRP A 109 -3.94 1.40 -2.14
C TRP A 109 -2.81 2.27 -2.68
#